data_AF-A0A822XRU9-F1
#
_entry.id   AF-A0A822XRU9-F1
#
_cell.length_a   1.000
_cell.length_b   1.000
_cell.length_c   1.000
_cell.angle_alpha   90.00
_cell.angle_beta   90.00
_cell.angle_gamma   90.00
#
_symmetry.space_group_name_H-M   'P 1'
#
loop_
_entity.id
_entity.type
_entity.pdbx_description
1 polymer ?
#
loop_
_entity_poly.entity_id
_entity_poly.type
_entity_poly.pdbx_seq_one_letter_code
_entity_poly.pdbx_strand_id
1 'polypeptide(L)'
;MADHKESSPLIAPSPITEPGEIDLEAGPGEQIQCRICLETDGRDFIAPCKCKGTSKYVHRECLDHWRAVREGFAFAHCTTCKAPYHLRVHAVADRKWRTLKFRFFVTRDILFIFVAVQLVGFLYLHFFC
;
A
#
# COMPACT_ATOMS: atom_id res chain seq x y z
N MET A 1 -0.84 -55.37 -56.51
CA MET A 1 -1.78 -55.21 -55.38
C MET A 1 -0.97 -55.10 -54.11
N ALA A 2 -1.29 -54.09 -53.29
CA ALA A 2 -0.74 -53.75 -51.97
C ALA A 2 -0.94 -54.91 -50.96
N ASP A 3 -0.22 -55.04 -49.84
CA ASP A 3 -0.08 -54.04 -48.76
C ASP A 3 1.11 -54.38 -47.83
N HIS A 4 1.68 -53.35 -47.23
CA HIS A 4 2.81 -53.39 -46.29
C HIS A 4 2.41 -52.60 -45.03
N LYS A 5 2.90 -53.07 -43.87
CA LYS A 5 3.44 -52.28 -42.74
C LYS A 5 2.55 -52.01 -41.50
N GLU A 6 2.92 -52.72 -40.43
CA GLU A 6 3.39 -52.21 -39.13
C GLU A 6 2.50 -51.24 -38.33
N SER A 7 2.08 -51.76 -37.19
CA SER A 7 1.62 -51.09 -35.98
C SER A 7 2.50 -49.91 -35.53
N SER A 8 1.87 -48.76 -35.31
CA SER A 8 2.35 -47.75 -34.35
C SER A 8 1.17 -46.89 -33.88
N PRO A 9 1.02 -46.62 -32.58
CA PRO A 9 0.00 -45.70 -32.08
C PRO A 9 0.38 -44.26 -32.48
N LEU A 10 -0.54 -43.57 -33.15
CA LEU A 10 -0.43 -42.15 -33.45
C LEU A 10 -0.65 -41.35 -32.16
N ILE A 11 0.43 -40.83 -31.58
CA ILE A 11 0.36 -39.65 -30.72
C ILE A 11 0.20 -38.42 -31.62
N ALA A 12 -0.68 -37.49 -31.25
CA ALA A 12 -0.86 -36.20 -31.92
C ALA A 12 -0.90 -35.10 -30.83
N PRO A 13 -0.74 -33.82 -31.19
CA PRO A 13 0.55 -33.14 -31.39
C PRO A 13 0.80 -32.10 -30.30
N SER A 14 2.07 -31.77 -30.04
CA SER A 14 2.48 -30.59 -29.28
C SER A 14 2.23 -29.30 -30.06
N PRO A 15 1.88 -28.20 -29.37
CA PRO A 15 2.35 -26.90 -29.81
C PRO A 15 2.90 -26.01 -28.67
N ILE A 16 4.15 -25.56 -28.90
CA ILE A 16 4.58 -24.16 -28.86
C ILE A 16 5.03 -23.60 -27.49
N THR A 17 6.36 -23.65 -27.35
CA THR A 17 7.27 -22.53 -27.05
C THR A 17 7.62 -22.21 -25.59
N GLU A 18 8.70 -22.86 -25.17
CA GLU A 18 9.93 -22.27 -24.60
C GLU A 18 9.78 -21.01 -23.74
N PRO A 19 10.01 -21.11 -22.42
CA PRO A 19 10.73 -20.06 -21.70
C PRO A 19 12.21 -20.28 -22.00
N GLY A 20 12.69 -19.57 -23.00
CA GLY A 20 14.10 -19.46 -23.32
C GLY A 20 14.93 -19.07 -22.11
N GLU A 21 16.10 -19.67 -22.05
CA GLU A 21 17.19 -19.40 -21.13
C GLU A 21 17.44 -17.89 -20.98
N ILE A 22 17.35 -17.42 -19.75
CA ILE A 22 18.30 -16.44 -19.25
C ILE A 22 19.19 -17.18 -18.26
N ASP A 23 20.42 -17.41 -18.70
CA ASP A 23 21.55 -17.62 -17.81
C ASP A 23 21.59 -16.55 -16.72
N LEU A 24 22.23 -16.90 -15.59
CA LEU A 24 22.93 -16.08 -14.59
C LEU A 24 22.50 -16.41 -13.15
N GLU A 25 23.31 -17.26 -12.51
CA GLU A 25 23.73 -17.16 -11.10
C GLU A 25 22.92 -16.18 -10.22
N ALA A 26 21.85 -16.66 -9.59
CA ALA A 26 21.28 -16.04 -8.41
C ALA A 26 20.52 -17.12 -7.63
N GLY A 27 20.98 -17.40 -6.40
CA GLY A 27 20.39 -18.40 -5.50
C GLY A 27 18.88 -18.23 -5.35
N PRO A 28 18.13 -19.26 -4.89
CA PRO A 28 16.68 -19.34 -4.95
C PRO A 28 16.07 -18.02 -4.47
N GLY A 29 15.73 -17.17 -5.44
CA GLY A 29 15.21 -15.84 -5.21
C GLY A 29 13.81 -16.05 -4.69
N GLU A 30 13.71 -16.13 -3.36
CA GLU A 30 12.49 -16.35 -2.61
C GLU A 30 11.43 -15.39 -3.15
N GLN A 31 10.57 -15.88 -4.05
CA GLN A 31 9.61 -15.05 -4.76
C GLN A 31 8.59 -14.58 -3.72
N ILE A 32 8.74 -13.33 -3.30
CA ILE A 32 7.92 -12.71 -2.27
C ILE A 32 6.51 -12.51 -2.84
N GLN A 33 5.55 -13.26 -2.31
CA GLN A 33 4.14 -13.18 -2.73
C GLN A 33 3.31 -12.44 -1.68
N CYS A 34 2.36 -11.62 -2.12
CA CYS A 34 1.41 -10.95 -1.24
C CYS A 34 0.44 -11.99 -0.64
N ARG A 35 0.34 -12.09 0.69
CA ARG A 35 -0.59 -13.06 1.32
C ARG A 35 -2.09 -12.77 1.11
N ILE A 36 -2.45 -11.57 0.65
CA ILE A 36 -3.85 -11.12 0.51
C ILE A 36 -4.38 -11.40 -0.89
N CYS A 37 -3.63 -10.99 -1.93
CA CYS A 37 -4.02 -11.21 -3.33
C CYS A 37 -3.29 -12.40 -3.99
N LEU A 38 -2.30 -13.01 -3.32
CA LEU A 38 -1.51 -14.13 -3.85
C LEU A 38 -0.76 -13.78 -5.15
N GLU A 39 -0.42 -12.51 -5.36
CA GLU A 39 0.36 -12.05 -6.50
C GLU A 39 1.79 -11.70 -6.09
N THR A 40 2.73 -11.96 -7.00
CA THR A 40 4.16 -11.60 -6.89
C THR A 40 4.47 -10.30 -7.65
N ASP A 41 3.52 -9.82 -8.45
CA ASP A 41 3.64 -8.58 -9.21
C ASP A 41 3.35 -7.37 -8.33
N GLY A 42 4.41 -6.79 -7.79
CA GLY A 42 4.30 -5.55 -7.02
C GLY A 42 5.66 -5.04 -6.58
N ARG A 43 5.90 -3.74 -6.76
CA ARG A 43 7.13 -3.11 -6.25
C ARG A 43 6.98 -2.65 -4.79
N ASP A 44 5.77 -2.72 -4.25
CA ASP A 44 5.37 -2.13 -2.96
C ASP A 44 5.02 -3.17 -1.89
N PHE A 45 5.85 -4.21 -1.78
CA PHE A 45 5.77 -5.16 -0.67
C PHE A 45 6.22 -4.51 0.63
N ILE A 46 5.37 -4.60 1.65
CA ILE A 46 5.66 -4.19 3.02
C ILE A 46 5.59 -5.41 3.95
N ALA A 47 6.45 -5.42 4.97
CA ALA A 47 6.45 -6.43 6.02
C ALA A 47 5.92 -5.81 7.34
N PRO A 48 4.59 -5.75 7.55
CA PRO A 48 4.02 -5.05 8.70
C PRO A 48 4.16 -5.84 10.01
N CYS A 49 4.48 -7.14 9.98
CA CYS A 49 4.59 -8.01 11.17
C CYS A 49 5.95 -8.74 11.24
N LYS A 50 6.29 -9.23 12.44
CA LYS A 50 7.41 -10.15 12.67
C LYS A 50 7.10 -11.60 12.26
N CYS A 51 6.20 -11.80 11.30
CA CYS A 51 5.87 -13.13 10.80
C CYS A 51 7.13 -13.73 10.12
N LYS A 52 7.34 -15.04 10.24
CA LYS A 52 8.48 -15.73 9.63
C LYS A 52 8.16 -16.16 8.19
N GLY A 53 9.17 -16.18 7.31
CA GLY A 53 9.05 -16.58 5.90
C GLY A 53 8.41 -15.53 4.97
N THR A 54 7.96 -15.97 3.79
CA THR A 54 7.28 -15.16 2.76
C THR A 54 5.90 -14.63 3.19
N SER A 55 5.25 -15.29 4.14
CA SER A 55 3.91 -14.92 4.64
C SER A 55 3.83 -13.55 5.36
N LYS A 56 4.97 -12.91 5.62
CA LYS A 56 5.05 -11.57 6.22
C LYS A 56 4.83 -10.44 5.22
N TYR A 57 4.96 -10.70 3.92
CA TYR A 57 4.89 -9.69 2.88
C TYR A 57 3.45 -9.50 2.38
N VAL A 58 3.07 -8.24 2.24
CA VAL A 58 1.77 -7.82 1.68
C VAL A 58 1.97 -6.56 0.87
N HIS A 59 1.17 -6.37 -0.18
CA HIS A 59 1.12 -5.07 -0.85
C HIS A 59 0.55 -4.00 0.08
N ARG A 60 1.06 -2.77 -0.07
CA ARG A 60 0.58 -1.61 0.68
C ARG A 60 -0.92 -1.36 0.46
N GLU A 61 -1.37 -1.43 -0.79
CA GLU A 61 -2.76 -1.24 -1.19
C GLU A 61 -3.68 -2.34 -0.65
N CYS A 62 -3.26 -3.60 -0.76
CA CYS A 62 -4.02 -4.73 -0.21
C CYS A 62 -4.15 -4.61 1.31
N LEU A 63 -3.11 -4.17 2.02
CA LEU A 63 -3.16 -3.96 3.47
C LEU A 63 -4.11 -2.79 3.84
N ASP A 64 -4.05 -1.69 3.10
CA ASP A 64 -4.91 -0.53 3.35
C ASP A 64 -6.39 -0.83 3.05
N HIS A 65 -6.67 -1.57 1.97
CA HIS A 65 -8.02 -2.07 1.68
C HIS A 65 -8.50 -3.06 2.75
N TRP A 66 -7.65 -4.02 3.14
CA TRP A 66 -7.97 -4.98 4.20
C TRP A 66 -8.28 -4.29 5.54
N ARG A 67 -7.59 -3.19 5.85
CA ARG A 67 -7.85 -2.34 7.03
C ARG A 67 -9.13 -1.52 6.92
N ALA A 68 -9.52 -1.11 5.73
CA ALA A 68 -10.76 -0.36 5.50
C ALA A 68 -12.00 -1.25 5.59
N VAL A 69 -11.88 -2.52 5.21
CA VAL A 69 -12.99 -3.50 5.19
C VAL A 69 -13.19 -4.20 6.54
N ARG A 70 -12.13 -4.35 7.35
CA ARG A 70 -12.21 -5.01 8.67
C ARG A 70 -12.43 -3.99 9.79
N GLU A 71 -13.62 -3.97 10.36
CA GLU A 71 -13.96 -3.22 11.58
C GLU A 71 -13.26 -3.84 12.82
N GLY A 72 -12.49 -3.06 13.58
CA GLY A 72 -11.92 -3.48 14.88
C GLY A 72 -10.47 -4.00 14.91
N PHE A 73 -10.15 -4.75 15.97
CA PHE A 73 -8.81 -5.13 16.51
C PHE A 73 -7.72 -5.57 15.51
N ALA A 74 -8.11 -5.99 14.29
CA ALA A 74 -7.25 -6.35 13.17
C ALA A 74 -6.56 -5.15 12.47
N PHE A 75 -6.92 -3.92 12.83
CA PHE A 75 -6.30 -2.69 12.31
C PHE A 75 -4.85 -2.51 12.81
N ALA A 76 -4.61 -2.87 14.07
CA ALA A 76 -3.34 -2.67 14.78
C ALA A 76 -2.52 -3.95 14.99
N HIS A 77 -3.16 -5.13 14.91
CA HIS A 77 -2.52 -6.42 15.17
C HIS A 77 -2.60 -7.33 13.96
N CYS A 78 -1.55 -8.13 13.76
CA CYS A 78 -1.53 -9.16 12.76
C CYS A 78 -2.52 -10.29 13.11
N THR A 79 -3.38 -10.67 12.17
CA THR A 79 -4.33 -11.78 12.35
C THR A 79 -3.64 -13.15 12.44
N THR A 80 -2.41 -13.28 11.91
CA THR A 80 -1.65 -14.53 11.89
C THR A 80 -0.75 -14.70 13.11
N CYS A 81 0.00 -13.66 13.50
CA CYS A 81 0.97 -13.76 14.60
C CYS A 81 0.56 -13.03 15.88
N LYS A 82 -0.61 -12.35 15.89
CA LYS A 82 -1.13 -11.53 17.00
C LYS A 82 -0.22 -10.40 17.48
N ALA A 83 0.98 -10.25 16.90
CA ALA A 83 1.90 -9.17 17.22
C ALA A 83 1.36 -7.82 16.69
N PRO A 84 1.63 -6.71 17.40
CA PRO A 84 1.32 -5.37 16.91
C PRO A 84 2.09 -5.12 15.62
N TYR A 85 1.42 -4.52 14.63
CA TYR A 85 2.05 -4.20 13.36
C TYR A 85 3.15 -3.15 13.59
N HIS A 86 4.40 -3.51 13.30
CA HIS A 86 5.56 -2.61 13.32
C HIS A 86 5.64 -1.79 12.04
N LEU A 87 4.51 -1.24 11.59
CA LEU A 87 4.53 -0.24 10.54
C LEU A 87 4.80 1.09 11.24
N ARG A 88 6.01 1.65 11.10
CA ARG A 88 6.30 3.04 11.50
C ARG A 88 5.41 3.97 10.68
N VAL A 89 4.20 4.16 11.21
CA VAL A 89 3.26 5.26 11.23
C VAL A 89 3.65 6.53 10.44
N HIS A 90 4.03 6.41 9.16
CA HIS A 90 4.01 7.55 8.25
C HIS A 90 2.56 7.99 8.00
N ALA A 91 1.60 7.06 7.97
CA ALA A 91 0.19 7.37 7.73
C ALA A 91 -0.52 8.20 8.82
N VAL A 92 -0.11 8.14 10.10
CA VAL A 92 -0.69 9.01 11.15
C VAL A 92 0.07 10.34 11.22
N ALA A 93 1.39 10.33 10.95
CA ALA A 93 2.16 11.56 10.81
C ALA A 93 1.61 12.44 9.67
N ASP A 94 1.26 11.84 8.53
CA ASP A 94 0.70 12.58 7.39
C ASP A 94 -0.68 13.16 7.66
N ARG A 95 -1.54 12.45 8.41
CA ARG A 95 -2.85 12.97 8.84
C ARG A 95 -2.66 14.15 9.80
N LYS A 96 -1.79 14.00 10.80
CA LYS A 96 -1.50 15.06 11.78
C LYS A 96 -0.87 16.29 11.13
N TRP A 97 0.02 16.12 10.15
CA TRP A 97 0.65 17.23 9.42
C TRP A 97 -0.35 18.04 8.60
N ARG A 98 -1.28 17.36 7.90
CA ARG A 98 -2.35 18.04 7.16
C ARG A 98 -3.31 18.79 8.08
N THR A 99 -3.72 18.17 9.19
CA THR A 99 -4.59 18.83 10.18
C THR A 99 -3.90 20.02 10.85
N LEU A 100 -2.60 19.91 11.18
CA LEU A 100 -1.84 21.00 11.78
C LEU A 100 -1.64 22.16 10.81
N LYS A 101 -1.36 21.88 9.53
CA LYS A 101 -1.30 22.90 8.47
C LYS A 101 -2.63 23.65 8.36
N PHE A 102 -3.76 22.95 8.29
CA PHE A 102 -5.07 23.59 8.18
C PHE A 102 -5.39 24.45 9.39
N ARG A 103 -5.16 23.93 10.61
CA ARG A 103 -5.38 24.67 11.86
C ARG A 103 -4.56 25.96 11.95
N PHE A 104 -3.30 25.93 11.53
CA PHE A 104 -2.45 27.12 11.52
C PHE A 104 -2.97 28.20 10.57
N PHE A 105 -3.35 27.81 9.35
CA PHE A 105 -3.89 28.75 8.37
C PHE A 105 -5.17 29.42 8.85
N VAL A 106 -6.11 28.62 9.39
CA VAL A 106 -7.39 29.14 9.92
C VAL A 106 -7.17 30.07 11.11
N THR A 107 -6.29 29.70 12.05
CA THR A 107 -6.04 30.53 13.24
C THR A 107 -5.40 31.87 12.86
N ARG A 108 -4.46 31.86 11.92
CA ARG A 108 -3.81 33.08 11.41
C ARG A 108 -4.82 34.01 10.72
N ASP A 109 -5.69 33.46 9.87
CA ASP A 109 -6.72 34.21 9.16
C ASP A 109 -7.71 34.88 10.13
N ILE A 110 -8.23 34.12 11.10
CA ILE A 110 -9.14 34.64 12.14
C ILE A 110 -8.48 35.76 12.94
N LEU A 111 -7.22 35.60 13.35
CA LEU A 111 -6.48 36.63 14.08
C LEU A 111 -6.35 37.92 13.25
N PHE A 112 -6.03 37.79 11.96
CA PHE A 112 -5.87 38.92 11.07
C PHE A 112 -7.18 39.69 10.88
N ILE A 113 -8.29 38.98 10.66
CA ILE A 113 -9.63 39.57 10.56
C ILE A 113 -9.98 40.31 11.86
N PHE A 114 -9.72 39.70 13.01
CA PHE A 114 -9.99 40.32 14.30
C PHE A 114 -9.20 41.62 14.50
N VAL A 115 -7.89 41.61 14.19
CA VAL A 115 -7.04 42.81 14.28
C VAL A 115 -7.53 43.90 13.33
N ALA A 116 -7.90 43.56 12.09
CA ALA A 116 -8.41 44.53 11.13
C ALA A 116 -9.70 45.21 11.63
N VAL A 117 -10.65 44.44 12.18
CA VAL A 117 -11.89 44.98 12.74
C VAL A 117 -11.61 45.90 13.93
N GLN A 118 -10.70 45.51 14.83
CA GLN A 118 -10.34 46.33 15.99
C GLN A 118 -9.66 47.64 15.58
N LEU A 119 -8.74 47.59 14.60
CA LEU A 119 -8.07 48.79 14.08
C LEU A 119 -9.05 49.73 13.39
N VAL A 120 -9.94 49.20 12.55
CA VAL A 120 -10.98 49.99 11.90
C VAL A 120 -11.88 50.64 12.95
N GLY A 121 -12.40 49.86 13.91
CA GLY A 121 -13.25 50.39 14.98
C GLY A 121 -12.56 51.48 15.81
N PHE A 122 -11.28 51.28 16.16
CA PHE A 122 -10.49 52.26 16.90
C PHE A 122 -10.28 53.56 16.11
N LEU A 123 -9.98 53.46 14.81
CA LEU A 123 -9.82 54.62 13.93
C LEU A 123 -11.13 55.39 13.75
N TYR A 124 -12.25 54.69 13.56
CA TYR A 124 -13.57 55.32 13.49
C TYR A 124 -13.90 56.08 14.77
N LEU A 125 -13.67 55.47 15.94
CA LEU A 125 -13.91 56.12 17.24
C LEU A 125 -13.03 57.37 17.41
N HIS A 126 -11.75 57.30 17.04
CA HIS A 126 -10.81 58.42 17.17
C HIS A 126 -11.09 59.55 16.17
N PHE A 127 -11.67 59.27 15.00
CA PHE A 127 -11.96 60.29 13.99
C PHE A 127 -13.32 60.97 14.19
N PHE A 128 -14.27 60.28 14.83
CA PHE A 128 -15.62 60.78 15.11
C PHE A 128 -15.83 61.33 16.52
N CYS A 129 -14.87 61.17 17.42
CA CYS A 129 -14.86 61.75 18.78
C CYS A 129 -13.86 62.90 18.87
#